data_AF-A0A8T6QKF5-F1
#
_entry.id   AF-A0A8T6QKF5-F1
#
_cell.length_a   1.000
_cell.length_b   1.000
_cell.length_c   1.000
_cell.angle_alpha   90.00
_cell.angle_beta   90.00
_cell.angle_gamma   90.00
#
_symmetry.space_group_name_H-M   'P 1'
#
loop_
_entity.id
_entity.type
_entity.pdbx_description
1 polymer ?
#
loop_
_entity_poly.entity_id
_entity_poly.type
_entity_poly.pdbx_seq_one_letter_code
_entity_poly.pdbx_strand_id
1 'polypeptide(L)'
;RCIRGRPRWVNTDEQPRSGTQLEKLAQLKPAFLPGAGSVTAGNASSINDGAAAVMLMRASKAAELGLPVLARVAGYAVSGVDPAFMGIGPVAATRECLKRCGWTLEDIDLIEANEAFAAQALAVGDELNWDCDKVNV
;
A
#
# COMPACT_ATOMS: atom_id res chain seq x y z
N ARG A 1 -6.35 29.29 -20.81
CA ARG A 1 -6.15 28.21 -21.82
C ARG A 1 -7.50 27.54 -22.03
N CYS A 2 -8.10 27.68 -23.20
CA CYS A 2 -9.43 27.15 -23.50
C CYS A 2 -9.30 25.67 -23.87
N ILE A 3 -9.83 24.76 -23.05
CA ILE A 3 -9.87 23.33 -23.35
C ILE A 3 -10.86 23.15 -24.51
N ARG A 4 -10.35 22.87 -25.72
CA ARG A 4 -11.19 22.56 -26.89
C ARG A 4 -11.45 21.06 -26.91
N GLY A 5 -12.71 20.63 -26.72
CA GLY A 5 -13.12 19.22 -26.82
C GLY A 5 -14.26 18.84 -25.88
N ARG A 6 -14.85 17.66 -26.08
CA ARG A 6 -15.82 17.08 -25.13
C ARG A 6 -15.07 16.63 -23.86
N PRO A 7 -15.65 16.78 -22.65
CA PRO A 7 -15.08 16.23 -21.42
C PRO A 7 -14.84 14.72 -21.56
N ARG A 8 -13.72 14.24 -20.98
CA ARG A 8 -13.44 12.82 -20.83
C ARG A 8 -13.61 12.44 -19.36
N TRP A 9 -14.32 11.34 -19.12
CA TRP A 9 -14.44 10.75 -17.81
C TRP A 9 -13.27 9.80 -17.57
N VAL A 10 -12.64 9.93 -16.40
CA VAL A 10 -11.63 8.99 -15.92
C VAL A 10 -12.19 8.43 -14.61
N ASN A 11 -12.58 7.16 -14.64
CA ASN A 11 -13.30 6.49 -13.54
C ASN A 11 -12.86 5.02 -13.37
N THR A 12 -11.72 4.66 -13.96
CA THR A 12 -11.13 3.32 -13.92
C THR A 12 -9.63 3.49 -13.78
N ASP A 13 -8.99 2.68 -12.94
CA ASP A 13 -7.54 2.70 -12.80
C ASP A 13 -6.83 2.32 -14.10
N GLU A 14 -5.82 3.10 -14.47
CA GLU A 14 -5.13 2.94 -15.76
C GLU A 14 -4.02 1.88 -15.72
N GLN A 15 -3.48 1.59 -14.54
CA GLN A 15 -2.28 0.78 -14.39
C GLN A 15 -2.48 -0.73 -14.36
N PRO A 16 -3.56 -1.30 -13.77
CA PRO A 16 -3.75 -2.74 -13.78
C PRO A 16 -3.79 -3.30 -15.21
N ARG A 17 -2.86 -4.23 -15.51
CA ARG A 17 -2.75 -4.87 -16.83
C ARG A 17 -3.26 -6.32 -16.74
N SER A 18 -4.53 -6.52 -17.09
CA SER A 18 -5.20 -7.83 -17.03
C SER A 18 -4.55 -8.94 -17.86
N GLY A 19 -3.76 -8.58 -18.88
CA GLY A 19 -3.01 -9.52 -19.73
C GLY A 19 -1.56 -9.77 -19.32
N THR A 20 -1.18 -9.44 -18.09
CA THR A 20 0.19 -9.65 -17.59
C THR A 20 0.50 -11.14 -17.50
N GLN A 21 1.68 -11.53 -17.98
CA GLN A 21 2.15 -12.92 -18.02
C GLN A 21 3.53 -13.00 -17.40
N LEU A 22 3.78 -14.08 -16.64
CA LEU A 22 5.05 -14.28 -15.95
C LEU A 22 6.23 -14.30 -16.91
N GLU A 23 6.06 -14.91 -18.09
CA GLU A 23 7.09 -14.99 -19.14
C GLU A 23 7.48 -13.60 -19.64
N LYS A 24 6.53 -12.67 -19.72
CA LYS A 24 6.79 -11.29 -20.13
C LYS A 24 7.48 -10.50 -19.02
N LEU A 25 7.10 -10.73 -17.77
CA LEU A 25 7.75 -10.10 -16.61
C LEU A 25 9.23 -10.53 -16.52
N ALA A 26 9.52 -11.82 -16.75
CA ALA A 26 10.88 -12.37 -16.71
C ALA A 26 11.81 -11.79 -17.79
N GLN A 27 11.26 -11.24 -18.89
CA GLN A 27 12.03 -10.62 -19.97
C GLN A 27 12.37 -9.15 -19.70
N LEU A 28 11.80 -8.54 -18.66
CA LEU A 28 12.03 -7.12 -18.37
C LEU A 28 13.46 -6.90 -17.87
N LYS A 29 14.08 -5.84 -18.38
CA LYS A 29 15.42 -5.43 -17.95
C LYS A 29 15.36 -4.78 -16.56
N PRO A 30 16.41 -4.96 -15.73
CA PRO A 30 16.51 -4.26 -14.45
C PRO A 30 16.46 -2.74 -14.62
N ALA A 31 15.69 -2.05 -13.78
CA ALA A 31 15.43 -0.62 -13.89
C ALA A 31 16.49 0.25 -13.20
N PHE A 32 17.09 -0.24 -12.11
CA PHE A 32 17.98 0.57 -11.25
C PHE A 32 19.45 0.13 -11.30
N LEU A 33 19.70 -1.18 -11.44
CA LEU A 33 21.06 -1.73 -11.51
C LEU A 33 21.19 -2.62 -12.77
N PRO A 34 21.58 -2.05 -13.92
CA PRO A 34 21.67 -2.79 -15.17
C PRO A 34 22.60 -4.00 -15.07
N GLY A 35 22.13 -5.16 -15.53
CA GLY A 35 22.91 -6.40 -15.60
C GLY A 35 23.06 -7.17 -14.28
N ALA A 36 22.68 -6.60 -13.13
CA ALA A 36 22.84 -7.26 -11.82
C ALA A 36 21.64 -7.08 -10.86
N GLY A 37 20.70 -6.18 -11.15
CA GLY A 37 19.52 -5.95 -10.31
C GLY A 37 18.35 -6.91 -10.61
N SER A 38 17.46 -7.09 -9.64
CA SER A 38 16.22 -7.88 -9.78
C SER A 38 14.96 -7.01 -9.94
N VAL A 39 15.05 -5.72 -9.63
CA VAL A 39 13.91 -4.79 -9.72
C VAL A 39 13.77 -4.30 -11.16
N THR A 40 12.56 -4.46 -11.70
CA THR A 40 12.16 -4.09 -13.06
C THR A 40 10.90 -3.22 -13.01
N ALA A 41 10.50 -2.64 -14.14
CA ALA A 41 9.24 -1.89 -14.23
C ALA A 41 7.98 -2.76 -14.02
N GLY A 42 8.11 -4.09 -14.00
CA GLY A 42 6.99 -5.01 -13.78
C GLY A 42 6.82 -5.47 -12.33
N ASN A 43 7.78 -5.17 -11.45
CA ASN A 43 7.74 -5.54 -10.03
C ASN A 43 8.02 -4.34 -9.09
N ALA A 44 7.87 -3.14 -9.61
CA ALA A 44 7.95 -1.87 -8.89
C ALA A 44 6.67 -1.08 -9.14
N SER A 45 6.24 -0.28 -8.16
CA SER A 45 5.11 0.63 -8.35
C SER A 45 5.41 1.64 -9.47
N SER A 46 4.40 1.97 -10.26
CA SER A 46 4.50 3.03 -11.27
C SER A 46 4.53 4.43 -10.63
N ILE A 47 4.78 5.44 -11.46
CA ILE A 47 4.53 6.84 -11.11
C ILE A 47 3.08 7.15 -11.50
N ASN A 48 2.32 7.74 -10.59
CA ASN A 48 0.87 7.89 -10.70
C ASN A 48 0.40 9.29 -10.32
N ASP A 49 -0.70 9.72 -10.95
CA ASP A 49 -1.46 10.91 -10.57
C ASP A 49 -2.78 10.48 -9.92
N GLY A 50 -3.08 10.96 -8.72
CA GLY A 50 -4.29 10.61 -8.00
C GLY A 50 -4.51 11.42 -6.73
N ALA A 51 -5.73 11.38 -6.21
CA ALA A 51 -6.09 11.99 -4.92
C ALA A 51 -7.11 11.12 -4.18
N ALA A 52 -6.98 11.06 -2.86
CA ALA A 52 -7.91 10.41 -1.96
C ALA A 52 -8.26 11.34 -0.78
N ALA A 53 -9.47 11.23 -0.24
CA ALA A 53 -9.92 12.03 0.87
C ALA A 53 -10.78 11.20 1.83
N VAL A 54 -10.62 11.46 3.13
CA VAL A 54 -11.44 10.88 4.20
C VAL A 54 -11.90 11.97 5.17
N MET A 55 -13.07 11.81 5.76
CA MET A 55 -13.59 12.70 6.80
C MET A 55 -13.41 12.07 8.17
N LEU A 56 -12.69 12.76 9.06
CA LEU A 56 -12.49 12.32 10.44
C LEU A 56 -13.38 13.11 11.40
N MET A 57 -13.91 12.41 12.41
CA MET A 57 -14.75 13.02 13.43
C MET A 57 -14.62 12.26 14.75
N ARG A 58 -14.88 12.95 15.87
CA ARG A 58 -15.12 12.28 17.15
C ARG A 58 -16.40 11.44 17.04
N ALA A 59 -16.35 10.20 17.52
CA ALA A 59 -17.49 9.29 17.50
C ALA A 59 -18.72 9.88 18.21
N SER A 60 -18.54 10.61 19.32
CA SER A 60 -19.63 11.28 20.03
C SER A 60 -20.32 12.35 19.18
N LYS A 61 -19.55 13.10 18.38
CA LYS A 61 -20.12 14.12 17.49
C LYS A 61 -20.81 13.49 16.28
N ALA A 62 -20.25 12.41 15.73
CA ALA A 62 -20.91 11.65 14.68
C ALA A 62 -22.27 11.09 15.16
N ALA A 63 -22.32 10.58 16.39
CA ALA A 63 -23.56 10.12 17.01
C ALA A 63 -24.57 11.25 17.24
N GLU A 64 -24.14 12.40 17.77
CA GLU A 64 -25.00 13.59 17.95
C GLU A 64 -25.61 14.06 16.62
N LEU A 65 -24.84 14.01 15.53
CA LEU A 65 -25.26 14.43 14.20
C LEU A 65 -25.96 13.33 13.40
N GLY A 66 -26.08 12.11 13.92
CA GLY A 66 -26.67 10.97 13.21
C GLY A 66 -25.90 10.55 11.95
N LEU A 67 -24.58 10.76 11.92
CA LEU A 67 -23.75 10.45 10.76
C LEU A 67 -23.32 8.98 10.76
N PRO A 68 -23.26 8.32 9.58
CA PRO A 68 -22.75 6.96 9.46
C PRO A 68 -21.25 6.92 9.77
N VAL A 69 -20.82 5.88 10.48
CA VAL A 69 -19.41 5.63 10.79
C VAL A 69 -18.94 4.42 10.00
N LEU A 70 -17.98 4.62 9.09
CA LEU A 70 -17.44 3.55 8.25
C LEU A 70 -16.38 2.71 8.98
N ALA A 71 -15.53 3.37 9.78
CA ALA A 71 -14.43 2.74 10.51
C ALA A 71 -14.02 3.58 11.72
N ARG A 72 -13.16 3.01 12.58
CA ARG A 72 -12.53 3.69 13.72
C ARG A 72 -11.01 3.51 13.65
N VAL A 73 -10.28 4.60 13.85
CA VAL A 73 -8.81 4.54 14.04
C VAL A 73 -8.53 4.00 15.44
N ALA A 74 -8.08 2.75 15.54
CA ALA A 74 -7.72 2.11 16.81
C ALA A 74 -6.36 2.59 17.34
N GLY A 75 -5.40 2.83 16.45
CA GLY A 75 -4.07 3.31 16.79
C GLY A 75 -3.27 3.69 15.55
N TYR A 76 -2.11 4.30 15.79
CA TYR A 76 -1.12 4.58 14.76
C TYR A 76 0.29 4.57 15.37
N ALA A 77 1.28 4.24 14.54
CA ALA A 77 2.68 4.29 14.90
C ALA A 77 3.53 4.78 13.72
N VAL A 78 4.66 5.40 14.06
CA VAL A 78 5.69 5.84 13.11
C VAL A 78 7.02 5.37 13.66
N SER A 79 7.83 4.76 12.81
CA SER A 79 9.15 4.22 13.18
C SER A 79 10.18 4.65 12.16
N GLY A 80 11.39 4.95 12.63
CA GLY A 80 12.55 5.22 11.79
C GLY A 80 13.41 3.96 11.65
N VAL A 81 14.01 3.80 10.47
CA VAL A 81 14.96 2.72 10.17
C VAL A 81 16.15 3.31 9.41
N ASP A 82 17.22 2.55 9.30
CA ASP A 82 18.38 2.96 8.50
C ASP A 82 17.92 3.22 7.04
N PRO A 83 18.27 4.38 6.44
CA PRO A 83 17.90 4.71 5.07
C PRO A 83 18.31 3.65 4.03
N ALA A 84 19.43 2.95 4.25
CA ALA A 84 19.87 1.88 3.35
C ALA A 84 18.90 0.68 3.33
N PHE A 85 18.09 0.53 4.38
CA PHE A 85 17.09 -0.54 4.54
C PHE A 85 15.68 0.02 4.67
N MET A 86 15.40 1.20 4.10
CA MET A 86 14.11 1.88 4.25
C MET A 86 12.89 0.99 3.96
N GLY A 87 13.04 0.00 3.07
CA GLY A 87 11.99 -0.95 2.73
C GLY A 87 11.44 -1.76 3.90
N ILE A 88 12.20 -1.97 4.98
CA ILE A 88 11.72 -2.71 6.16
C ILE A 88 11.02 -1.82 7.20
N GLY A 89 10.90 -0.50 6.94
CA GLY A 89 10.18 0.43 7.80
C GLY A 89 8.81 -0.05 8.26
N PRO A 90 7.97 -0.66 7.39
CA PRO A 90 6.68 -1.19 7.78
C PRO A 90 6.73 -2.23 8.90
N VAL A 91 7.79 -3.04 9.00
CA VAL A 91 7.93 -4.05 10.07
C VAL A 91 7.91 -3.39 11.44
N ALA A 92 8.78 -2.40 11.65
CA ALA A 92 8.90 -1.71 12.93
C ALA A 92 7.62 -0.93 13.27
N ALA A 93 7.04 -0.25 12.28
CA ALA A 93 5.82 0.51 12.46
C ALA A 93 4.62 -0.39 12.80
N THR A 94 4.47 -1.52 12.13
CA THR A 94 3.40 -2.49 12.38
C THR A 94 3.51 -3.10 13.78
N ARG A 95 4.69 -3.59 14.17
CA ARG A 95 4.91 -4.17 15.51
C ARG A 95 4.59 -3.17 16.63
N GLU A 96 4.98 -1.90 16.47
CA GLU A 96 4.67 -0.85 17.43
C GLU A 96 3.17 -0.48 17.45
N CYS A 97 2.52 -0.43 16.28
CA CYS A 97 1.08 -0.13 16.20
C CYS A 97 0.24 -1.23 16.87
N LEU A 98 0.53 -2.49 16.57
CA LEU A 98 -0.13 -3.65 17.17
C LEU A 98 0.02 -3.63 18.70
N LYS A 99 1.24 -3.39 19.20
CA LYS A 99 1.50 -3.25 20.63
C LYS A 99 0.66 -2.14 21.28
N ARG A 100 0.52 -0.99 20.64
CA ARG A 100 -0.30 0.15 21.15
C ARG A 100 -1.79 -0.17 21.17
N CYS A 101 -2.26 -0.91 20.17
CA CYS A 101 -3.65 -1.37 20.10
C CYS A 101 -3.93 -2.54 21.06
N GLY A 102 -2.89 -3.18 21.60
CA GLY A 102 -3.02 -4.43 22.35
C GLY A 102 -3.45 -5.59 21.47
N TRP A 103 -3.06 -5.56 20.19
CA TRP A 103 -3.38 -6.56 19.18
C TRP A 103 -2.17 -7.39 18.81
N THR A 104 -2.45 -8.57 18.27
CA THR A 104 -1.52 -9.45 17.60
C THR A 104 -1.79 -9.40 16.09
N LEU A 105 -0.93 -10.03 15.28
CA LEU A 105 -1.13 -10.06 13.83
C LEU A 105 -2.32 -10.96 13.46
N GLU A 106 -2.59 -11.96 14.29
CA GLU A 106 -3.70 -12.90 14.17
C GLU A 106 -5.07 -12.24 14.37
N ASP A 107 -5.12 -11.14 15.13
CA ASP A 107 -6.32 -10.33 15.34
C ASP A 107 -6.67 -9.47 14.11
N ILE A 108 -5.80 -9.42 13.10
CA ILE A 108 -5.99 -8.61 11.90
C ILE A 108 -6.70 -9.44 10.83
N ASP A 109 -7.84 -8.94 10.37
CA ASP A 109 -8.63 -9.57 9.32
C ASP A 109 -8.05 -9.32 7.93
N LEU A 110 -7.64 -8.08 7.65
CA LEU A 110 -7.10 -7.62 6.36
C LEU A 110 -5.94 -6.65 6.57
N ILE A 111 -4.96 -6.71 5.68
CA ILE A 111 -3.74 -5.89 5.70
C ILE A 111 -3.59 -5.18 4.36
N GLU A 112 -3.56 -3.86 4.41
CA GLU A 112 -3.13 -3.02 3.27
C GLU A 112 -1.66 -2.64 3.46
N ALA A 113 -0.80 -3.21 2.64
CA ALA A 113 0.64 -2.99 2.66
C ALA A 113 1.10 -2.44 1.29
N ASN A 114 1.40 -1.15 1.25
CA ASN A 114 1.80 -0.47 0.02
C ASN A 114 3.01 -1.14 -0.66
N GLU A 115 2.84 -1.53 -1.93
CA GLU A 115 3.82 -2.28 -2.72
C GLU A 115 4.75 -1.36 -3.52
N ALA A 116 5.62 -0.63 -2.82
CA ALA A 116 6.62 0.21 -3.51
C ALA A 116 7.51 -0.64 -4.44
N PHE A 117 7.92 -1.82 -3.94
CA PHE A 117 8.62 -2.85 -4.71
C PHE A 117 8.17 -4.23 -4.23
N ALA A 118 8.00 -5.18 -5.14
CA ALA A 118 7.65 -6.56 -4.77
C ALA A 118 8.68 -7.18 -3.82
N ALA A 119 9.98 -6.91 -4.03
CA ALA A 119 11.05 -7.38 -3.14
C ALA A 119 10.90 -6.85 -1.71
N GLN A 120 10.45 -5.60 -1.55
CA GLN A 120 10.21 -5.02 -0.24
C GLN A 120 8.95 -5.61 0.41
N ALA A 121 7.85 -5.73 -0.33
CA ALA A 121 6.61 -6.31 0.18
C ALA A 121 6.83 -7.74 0.70
N LEU A 122 7.56 -8.56 -0.08
CA LEU A 122 7.95 -9.91 0.32
C LEU A 122 8.82 -9.92 1.57
N ALA A 123 9.86 -9.07 1.64
CA ALA A 123 10.74 -9.02 2.81
C ALA A 123 10.00 -8.60 4.10
N VAL A 124 9.05 -7.66 3.99
CA VAL A 124 8.19 -7.29 5.12
C VAL A 124 7.28 -8.45 5.53
N GLY A 125 6.71 -9.15 4.55
CA GLY A 125 5.86 -10.31 4.80
C GLY A 125 6.57 -11.46 5.50
N ASP A 126 7.78 -11.78 5.06
CA ASP A 126 8.61 -12.80 5.71
C ASP A 126 8.95 -12.41 7.16
N GLU A 127 9.29 -11.14 7.40
CA GLU A 127 9.71 -10.65 8.72
C GLU A 127 8.53 -10.49 9.70
N LEU A 128 7.34 -10.14 9.21
CA LEU A 128 6.13 -10.09 10.02
C LEU A 128 5.45 -11.46 10.14
N ASN A 129 5.76 -12.39 9.23
CA ASN A 129 5.11 -13.68 9.10
C ASN A 129 3.57 -13.53 8.99
N TRP A 130 3.12 -12.61 8.13
CA TRP A 130 1.70 -12.38 7.88
C TRP A 130 1.08 -13.48 7.02
N ASP A 131 -0.24 -13.56 7.05
CA ASP A 131 -1.00 -14.39 6.13
C ASP A 131 -1.18 -13.67 4.79
N CYS A 132 -0.57 -14.20 3.72
CA CYS A 132 -0.64 -13.60 2.39
C CYS A 132 -2.08 -13.53 1.84
N ASP A 133 -2.99 -14.41 2.29
CA ASP A 133 -4.39 -14.38 1.85
C ASP A 133 -5.17 -13.19 2.45
N LYS A 134 -4.56 -12.45 3.41
CA LYS A 134 -5.13 -11.25 4.02
C LYS A 134 -4.52 -9.95 3.49
N VAL A 135 -3.49 -10.03 2.65
CA VAL A 135 -2.71 -8.86 2.22
C VAL A 135 -3.15 -8.41 0.83
N ASN A 136 -3.56 -7.14 0.72
CA ASN A 136 -3.89 -6.47 -0.55
C ASN A 136 -4.93 -7.23 -1.42
N VAL A 137 -6.07 -7.60 -0.83
CA VAL A 137 -7.15 -8.40 -1.46
C VAL A 137 -8.25 -7.59 -2.14
#